data_AF-A0A520BS45-F1
#
_entry.id   AF-A0A520BS45-F1
#
_cell.length_a   1.000
_cell.length_b   1.000
_cell.length_c   1.000
_cell.angle_alpha   90.00
_cell.angle_beta   90.00
_cell.angle_gamma   90.00
#
_symmetry.space_group_name_H-M   'P 1'
#
loop_
_entity.id
_entity.type
_entity.pdbx_description
1 polymer ?
#
loop_
_entity_poly.entity_id
_entity_poly.type
_entity_poly.pdbx_seq_one_letter_code
_entity_poly.pdbx_strand_id
1 'polypeptide(L)'
;MKNYAAFSINLLLSFLSLTLILGCSTQKDNATNRGLQNLSARYNYIYNSNVLLDEYQYNLSQTHKDNYEELLDVYIAPESIDYLNSTTNSKPDASLEQINKKAQAIVSEKALSNYIDEAYVLLGKTNFYTGSYFTATEYFDYTSRTYRKDKKIHLNALNWKARSLMQLSNYKDAAKVLDTVYFLLD
;
A
#
# COMPACT_ATOMS: atom_id res chain seq x y z
N MET A 1 56.23 -14.39 19.59
CA MET A 1 55.36 -14.02 18.45
C MET A 1 53.87 -14.32 18.66
N LYS A 2 53.46 -15.37 19.41
CA LYS A 2 52.03 -15.68 19.64
C LYS A 2 51.22 -14.62 20.43
N ASN A 3 51.86 -13.86 21.32
CA ASN A 3 51.15 -12.90 22.19
C ASN A 3 50.75 -11.59 21.49
N TYR A 4 51.46 -11.19 20.41
CA TYR A 4 51.11 -9.98 19.64
C TYR A 4 49.84 -10.18 18.81
N ALA A 5 49.63 -11.39 18.27
CA ALA A 5 48.42 -11.74 17.52
C ALA A 5 47.16 -11.72 18.41
N ALA A 6 47.24 -12.32 19.61
CA ALA A 6 46.13 -12.31 20.57
C ALA A 6 45.78 -10.89 21.06
N PHE A 7 46.79 -10.03 21.26
CA PHE A 7 46.59 -8.63 21.62
C PHE A 7 45.90 -7.84 20.49
N SER A 8 46.30 -8.06 19.23
CA SER A 8 45.68 -7.41 18.06
C SER A 8 44.22 -7.85 17.82
N ILE A 9 43.88 -9.11 18.11
CA ILE A 9 42.52 -9.65 17.98
C ILE A 9 41.60 -9.06 19.06
N ASN A 10 42.09 -8.96 20.31
CA ASN A 10 41.33 -8.34 21.40
C ASN A 10 41.07 -6.85 21.15
N LEU A 11 42.03 -6.14 20.54
CA LEU A 11 41.87 -4.74 20.14
C LEU A 11 40.81 -4.59 19.03
N LEU A 12 40.83 -5.48 18.02
CA LEU A 12 39.82 -5.53 16.95
C LEU A 12 38.42 -5.85 17.48
N LEU A 13 38.29 -6.81 18.40
CA LEU A 13 37.02 -7.15 19.06
C LEU A 13 36.49 -6.00 19.91
N SER A 14 37.37 -5.27 20.60
CA SER A 14 36.99 -4.08 21.37
C SER A 14 36.53 -2.94 20.47
N PHE A 15 37.20 -2.71 19.34
CA PHE A 15 36.79 -1.71 18.36
C PHE A 15 35.46 -2.08 17.68
N LEU A 16 35.27 -3.36 17.33
CA LEU A 16 34.01 -3.88 16.78
C LEU A 16 32.85 -3.74 17.78
N SER A 17 33.09 -4.06 19.05
CA SER A 17 32.12 -3.84 20.14
C SER A 17 31.73 -2.36 20.29
N LEU A 18 32.70 -1.45 20.20
CA LEU A 18 32.45 -0.01 20.27
C LEU A 18 31.62 0.51 19.08
N THR A 19 31.84 -0.03 17.88
CA THR A 19 31.03 0.31 16.69
C THR A 19 29.60 -0.21 16.77
N LEU A 20 29.36 -1.34 17.44
CA LEU A 20 28.02 -1.91 17.64
C LEU A 20 27.17 -1.05 18.58
N ILE A 21 27.77 -0.41 19.60
CA ILE A 21 27.07 0.48 20.53
C ILE A 21 26.67 1.81 19.87
N LEU A 22 27.47 2.29 18.90
CA LEU A 22 27.17 3.50 18.13
C LEU A 22 26.16 3.27 16.97
N GLY A 23 25.81 2.01 16.69
CA GLY A 23 24.91 1.62 15.58
C GLY A 23 23.41 1.77 15.86
N CYS A 24 23.01 2.19 17.07
CA CYS A 24 21.62 2.53 17.36
C CYS A 24 21.22 3.82 16.62
N SER A 25 20.89 3.67 15.33
CA SER A 25 20.42 4.75 14.48
C SER A 25 19.00 5.15 14.89
N THR A 26 18.86 6.31 15.52
CA THR A 26 17.55 6.96 15.66
C THR A 26 17.08 7.43 14.29
N GLN A 27 15.77 7.39 14.00
CA GLN A 27 15.21 7.98 12.77
C GLN A 27 15.21 9.51 12.86
N LYS A 28 16.39 10.11 13.01
CA LYS A 28 16.54 11.55 13.10
C LYS A 28 16.15 12.17 11.76
N ASP A 29 15.34 13.21 11.83
CA ASP A 29 15.01 14.00 10.65
C ASP A 29 16.26 14.73 10.12
N ASN A 30 16.80 14.26 9.00
CA ASN A 30 17.88 14.89 8.27
C ASN A 30 17.82 14.48 6.78
N ALA A 31 18.50 15.23 5.92
CA ALA A 31 18.45 15.02 4.47
C ALA A 31 18.89 13.61 4.05
N THR A 32 19.91 13.04 4.70
CA THR A 32 20.39 11.69 4.41
C THR A 32 19.37 10.62 4.77
N ASN A 33 18.76 10.71 5.95
CA ASN A 33 17.73 9.77 6.40
C ASN A 33 16.45 9.90 5.54
N ARG A 34 16.01 11.14 5.24
CA ARG A 34 14.93 11.39 4.28
C ARG A 34 15.23 10.76 2.92
N GLY A 35 16.45 10.93 2.41
CA GLY A 35 16.88 10.35 1.14
C GLY A 35 16.82 8.82 1.15
N LEU A 36 17.31 8.19 2.22
CA LEU A 36 17.30 6.74 2.37
C LEU A 36 15.86 6.19 2.51
N GLN A 37 15.02 6.83 3.31
CA GLN A 37 13.61 6.44 3.44
C GLN A 37 12.87 6.57 2.11
N ASN A 38 13.07 7.66 1.37
CA ASN A 38 12.49 7.85 0.06
C ASN A 38 12.98 6.83 -0.97
N LEU A 39 14.28 6.55 -1.01
CA LEU A 39 14.86 5.56 -1.92
C LEU A 39 14.27 4.18 -1.66
N SER A 40 14.26 3.78 -0.39
CA SER A 40 13.70 2.51 0.05
C SER A 40 12.20 2.42 -0.27
N ALA A 41 11.41 3.42 0.13
CA ALA A 41 9.97 3.48 -0.13
C ALA A 41 9.64 3.38 -1.62
N ARG A 42 10.33 4.15 -2.47
CA ARG A 42 10.07 4.19 -3.90
C ARG A 42 10.26 2.83 -4.57
N TYR A 43 11.42 2.20 -4.39
CA TYR A 43 11.79 1.02 -5.18
C TYR A 43 11.37 -0.29 -4.51
N ASN A 44 11.55 -0.42 -3.19
CA ASN A 44 11.32 -1.70 -2.51
C ASN A 44 9.85 -1.91 -2.15
N TYR A 45 9.10 -0.83 -1.97
CA TYR A 45 7.72 -0.89 -1.50
C TYR A 45 6.78 -0.43 -2.61
N ILE A 46 6.79 0.84 -3.03
CA ILE A 46 5.84 1.37 -4.01
C ILE A 46 5.95 0.68 -5.37
N TYR A 47 7.13 0.70 -5.99
CA TYR A 47 7.32 0.12 -7.32
C TYR A 47 6.99 -1.37 -7.33
N ASN A 48 7.56 -2.13 -6.38
CA ASN A 48 7.29 -3.56 -6.29
C ASN A 48 5.82 -3.87 -6.00
N SER A 49 5.14 -3.10 -5.14
CA SER A 49 3.71 -3.27 -4.89
C SER A 49 2.85 -3.00 -6.13
N ASN A 50 3.20 -1.99 -6.93
CA ASN A 50 2.47 -1.74 -8.18
C ASN A 50 2.70 -2.88 -9.20
N VAL A 51 3.92 -3.41 -9.33
CA VAL A 51 4.19 -4.58 -10.19
C VAL A 51 3.35 -5.80 -9.76
N LEU A 52 3.32 -6.09 -8.46
CA LEU A 52 2.50 -7.18 -7.91
C LEU A 52 1.00 -6.95 -8.16
N LEU A 53 0.55 -5.71 -8.05
CA LEU A 53 -0.84 -5.36 -8.26
C LEU A 53 -1.24 -5.49 -9.74
N ASP A 54 -0.39 -5.02 -10.65
CA ASP A 54 -0.61 -5.13 -12.09
C ASP A 54 -0.66 -6.60 -12.53
N GLU A 55 0.23 -7.45 -12.00
CA GLU A 55 0.22 -8.89 -12.24
C GLU A 55 -1.07 -9.54 -11.70
N TYR A 56 -1.50 -9.17 -10.48
CA TYR A 56 -2.75 -9.64 -9.91
C TYR A 56 -3.96 -9.24 -10.78
N GLN A 57 -4.04 -7.98 -11.21
CA GLN A 57 -5.13 -7.48 -12.05
C GLN A 57 -5.15 -8.16 -13.41
N TYR A 58 -3.97 -8.40 -13.99
CA TYR A 58 -3.85 -9.16 -15.23
C TYR A 58 -4.40 -10.58 -15.06
N ASN A 59 -3.97 -11.32 -14.04
CA ASN A 59 -4.45 -12.68 -13.78
C ASN A 59 -5.95 -12.72 -13.48
N LEU A 60 -6.46 -11.73 -12.76
CA LEU A 60 -7.89 -11.57 -12.51
C LEU A 60 -8.65 -11.42 -13.84
N SER A 61 -8.15 -10.59 -14.77
CA SER A 61 -8.78 -10.41 -16.07
C SER A 61 -8.78 -11.66 -16.95
N GLN A 62 -7.73 -12.50 -16.85
CA GLN A 62 -7.62 -13.73 -17.64
C GLN A 62 -8.51 -14.86 -17.11
N THR A 63 -8.82 -14.84 -15.81
CA THR A 63 -9.60 -15.88 -15.14
C THR A 63 -11.07 -15.52 -15.00
N HIS A 64 -11.41 -14.22 -15.11
CA HIS A 64 -12.78 -13.74 -15.13
C HIS A 64 -13.56 -14.30 -16.33
N LYS A 65 -14.79 -14.71 -16.08
CA LYS A 65 -15.72 -15.19 -17.10
C LYS A 65 -16.96 -14.31 -17.09
N ASP A 66 -17.16 -13.60 -18.19
CA ASP A 66 -18.31 -12.72 -18.36
C ASP A 66 -19.62 -13.53 -18.41
N ASN A 67 -20.63 -13.05 -17.69
CA ASN A 67 -22.00 -13.51 -17.84
C ASN A 67 -22.75 -12.59 -18.82
N TYR A 68 -22.86 -13.00 -20.08
CA TYR A 68 -23.52 -12.20 -21.14
C TYR A 68 -25.05 -12.11 -21.00
N GLU A 69 -25.65 -12.78 -20.01
CA GLU A 69 -27.07 -12.61 -19.66
C GLU A 69 -27.29 -11.39 -18.75
N GLU A 70 -26.22 -10.84 -18.17
CA GLU A 70 -26.24 -9.70 -17.26
C GLU A 70 -25.59 -8.47 -17.88
N LEU A 71 -25.82 -7.31 -17.27
CA LEU A 71 -25.08 -6.10 -17.62
C LEU A 71 -23.63 -6.28 -17.17
N LEU A 72 -22.70 -6.22 -18.12
CA LEU A 72 -21.28 -6.39 -17.83
C LEU A 72 -20.71 -5.21 -17.05
N ASP A 73 -19.88 -5.52 -16.06
CA ASP A 73 -19.16 -4.52 -15.30
C ASP A 73 -18.06 -3.86 -16.14
N VAL A 74 -17.91 -2.55 -15.96
CA VAL A 74 -16.79 -1.81 -16.58
C VAL A 74 -15.45 -2.16 -15.92
N TYR A 75 -15.48 -2.52 -14.63
CA TYR A 75 -14.30 -2.89 -13.85
C TYR A 75 -14.51 -4.24 -13.19
N ILE A 76 -13.61 -5.18 -13.45
CA ILE A 76 -13.63 -6.50 -12.81
C ILE A 76 -13.31 -6.32 -11.32
N ALA A 77 -14.28 -6.65 -10.48
CA ALA A 77 -14.19 -6.59 -9.03
C ALA A 77 -14.39 -8.01 -8.45
N PRO A 78 -13.60 -8.43 -7.45
CA PRO A 78 -13.82 -9.71 -6.77
C PRO A 78 -15.17 -9.75 -6.03
N GLU A 79 -15.59 -10.93 -5.58
CA GLU A 79 -16.76 -11.02 -4.70
C GLU A 79 -16.49 -10.31 -3.36
N SER A 80 -17.54 -9.71 -2.78
CA SER A 80 -17.44 -9.10 -1.46
C SER A 80 -17.15 -10.15 -0.40
N ILE A 81 -16.26 -9.85 0.54
CA ILE A 81 -15.98 -10.75 1.65
C ILE A 81 -17.17 -10.79 2.63
N ASP A 82 -17.67 -12.00 2.94
CA ASP A 82 -18.67 -12.19 3.99
C ASP A 82 -17.99 -12.31 5.36
N TYR A 83 -18.05 -11.23 6.14
CA TYR A 83 -17.49 -11.19 7.48
C TYR A 83 -18.23 -12.07 8.49
N LEU A 84 -19.53 -12.28 8.31
CA LEU A 84 -20.41 -12.97 9.27
C LEU A 84 -20.32 -14.49 9.11
N ASN A 85 -20.22 -14.98 7.88
CA ASN A 85 -20.16 -16.42 7.58
C ASN A 85 -18.77 -16.88 7.14
N SER A 86 -17.71 -16.16 7.53
CA SER A 86 -16.30 -16.42 7.20
C SER A 86 -15.77 -17.76 7.73
N THR A 87 -16.34 -18.84 7.20
CA THR A 87 -15.89 -20.24 7.24
C THR A 87 -15.15 -20.59 5.95
N THR A 88 -15.16 -19.69 4.96
CA THR A 88 -14.36 -19.83 3.74
C THR A 88 -12.93 -19.42 4.05
N ASN A 89 -12.07 -20.43 4.06
CA ASN A 89 -10.60 -20.37 4.11
C ASN A 89 -9.99 -19.67 2.88
N SER A 90 -10.62 -18.61 2.37
CA SER A 90 -10.11 -17.81 1.25
C SER A 90 -8.96 -16.96 1.76
N LYS A 91 -7.82 -17.61 1.93
CA LYS A 91 -6.56 -16.95 2.23
C LYS A 91 -6.37 -15.84 1.19
N PRO A 92 -6.11 -14.58 1.60
CA PRO A 92 -5.82 -13.52 0.66
C PRO A 92 -4.74 -13.94 -0.32
N ASP A 93 -4.88 -13.53 -1.58
CA ASP A 93 -3.86 -13.77 -2.59
C ASP A 93 -2.49 -13.33 -2.05
N ALA A 94 -1.46 -14.17 -2.29
CA ALA A 94 -0.15 -13.96 -1.69
C ALA A 94 0.48 -12.63 -2.12
N SER A 95 0.16 -12.12 -3.31
CA SER A 95 0.62 -10.83 -3.81
C SER A 95 -0.08 -9.67 -3.11
N LEU A 96 -1.40 -9.78 -2.89
CA LEU A 96 -2.17 -8.78 -2.14
C LEU A 96 -1.69 -8.66 -0.69
N GLU A 97 -1.41 -9.78 -0.03
CA GLU A 97 -0.86 -9.79 1.33
C GLU A 97 0.55 -9.17 1.40
N GLN A 98 1.39 -9.40 0.38
CA GLN A 98 2.69 -8.75 0.27
C GLN A 98 2.57 -7.24 0.06
N ILE A 99 1.65 -6.79 -0.79
CA ILE A 99 1.38 -5.36 -1.00
C ILE A 99 0.92 -4.71 0.31
N ASN A 100 0.00 -5.35 1.04
CA ASN A 100 -0.50 -4.86 2.33
C ASN A 100 0.65 -4.63 3.32
N LYS A 101 1.50 -5.65 3.52
CA LYS A 101 2.68 -5.56 4.40
C LYS A 101 3.62 -4.43 3.99
N LYS A 102 3.87 -4.28 2.69
CA LYS A 102 4.77 -3.24 2.17
C LYS A 102 4.20 -1.85 2.40
N ALA A 103 2.91 -1.64 2.12
CA ALA A 103 2.26 -0.37 2.33
C ALA A 103 2.19 -0.01 3.83
N GLN A 104 1.86 -0.96 4.70
CA GLN A 104 1.89 -0.77 6.15
C GLN A 104 3.28 -0.38 6.65
N ALA A 105 4.33 -1.03 6.16
CA ALA A 105 5.71 -0.70 6.53
C ALA A 105 6.11 0.74 6.14
N ILE A 106 5.60 1.30 5.04
CA ILE A 106 5.82 2.73 4.74
C ILE A 106 5.13 3.60 5.80
N VAL A 107 3.86 3.32 6.09
CA VAL A 107 3.05 4.12 7.02
C VAL A 107 3.62 4.07 8.44
N SER A 108 4.10 2.92 8.90
CA SER A 108 4.62 2.74 10.26
C SER A 108 6.09 3.14 10.43
N GLU A 109 6.94 2.83 9.46
CA GLU A 109 8.40 2.92 9.63
C GLU A 109 9.06 4.02 8.79
N LYS A 110 8.35 4.64 7.85
CA LYS A 110 8.93 5.62 6.91
C LYS A 110 8.22 6.97 6.95
N ALA A 111 8.03 7.50 8.16
CA ALA A 111 7.32 8.77 8.39
C ALA A 111 7.97 10.00 7.70
N LEU A 112 9.24 9.93 7.28
CA LEU A 112 9.92 11.00 6.55
C LEU A 112 9.87 10.82 5.02
N SER A 113 9.23 9.76 4.55
CA SER A 113 9.04 9.44 3.13
C SER A 113 7.98 10.33 2.51
N ASN A 114 8.17 10.68 1.24
CA ASN A 114 7.19 11.38 0.42
C ASN A 114 6.12 10.43 -0.16
N TYR A 115 6.20 9.12 0.11
CA TYR A 115 5.34 8.09 -0.49
C TYR A 115 4.28 7.53 0.47
N ILE A 116 4.00 8.23 1.58
CA ILE A 116 2.99 7.81 2.56
C ILE A 116 1.60 7.85 1.93
N ASP A 117 1.34 8.85 1.08
CA ASP A 117 0.14 8.99 0.28
C ASP A 117 -0.12 7.81 -0.67
N GLU A 118 0.89 7.43 -1.46
CA GLU A 118 0.83 6.28 -2.35
C GLU A 118 0.67 4.97 -1.57
N ALA A 119 1.25 4.87 -0.37
CA ALA A 119 1.04 3.73 0.52
C ALA A 119 -0.43 3.60 0.96
N TYR A 120 -1.09 4.71 1.32
CA TYR A 120 -2.51 4.69 1.64
C TYR A 120 -3.40 4.31 0.44
N VAL A 121 -3.04 4.78 -0.77
CA VAL A 121 -3.71 4.34 -2.01
C VAL A 121 -3.57 2.82 -2.19
N LEU A 122 -2.37 2.27 -1.98
CA LEU A 122 -2.13 0.82 -2.06
C LEU A 122 -2.95 0.05 -1.01
N LEU A 123 -3.04 0.54 0.23
CA LEU A 123 -3.89 -0.09 1.26
C LEU A 123 -5.35 -0.13 0.84
N GLY A 124 -5.88 0.97 0.30
CA GLY A 124 -7.24 1.01 -0.22
C GLY A 124 -7.47 0.02 -1.37
N LYS A 125 -6.55 -0.02 -2.34
CA LYS A 125 -6.64 -0.94 -3.50
C LYS A 125 -6.54 -2.39 -3.08
N THR A 126 -5.65 -2.72 -2.15
CA THR A 126 -5.55 -4.09 -1.63
C THR A 126 -6.84 -4.50 -0.94
N ASN A 127 -7.43 -3.64 -0.11
CA ASN A 127 -8.71 -3.95 0.54
C ASN A 127 -9.84 -4.12 -0.49
N PHE A 128 -9.85 -3.31 -1.56
CA PHE A 128 -10.79 -3.48 -2.66
C PHE A 128 -10.65 -4.86 -3.30
N TYR A 129 -9.44 -5.26 -3.66
CA TYR A 129 -9.18 -6.55 -4.31
C TYR A 129 -9.27 -7.77 -3.38
N THR A 130 -9.34 -7.57 -2.07
CA THR A 130 -9.74 -8.63 -1.13
C THR A 130 -11.26 -8.69 -0.90
N GLY A 131 -12.06 -7.90 -1.62
CA GLY A 131 -13.51 -7.82 -1.44
C GLY A 131 -13.93 -7.04 -0.18
N SER A 132 -12.99 -6.39 0.51
CA SER A 132 -13.23 -5.58 1.71
C SER A 132 -13.62 -4.15 1.32
N TYR A 133 -14.76 -4.01 0.66
CA TYR A 133 -15.18 -2.75 0.05
C TYR A 133 -15.46 -1.63 1.06
N PHE A 134 -15.95 -1.97 2.25
CA PHE A 134 -16.14 -1.01 3.33
C PHE A 134 -14.79 -0.41 3.77
N THR A 135 -13.81 -1.25 4.11
CA THR A 135 -12.48 -0.82 4.51
C THR A 135 -11.76 -0.06 3.40
N ALA A 136 -11.91 -0.52 2.15
CA ALA A 136 -11.37 0.18 0.99
C ALA A 136 -11.92 1.61 0.89
N THR A 137 -13.24 1.77 1.05
CA THR A 137 -13.90 3.08 1.05
C THR A 137 -13.31 4.01 2.11
N GLU A 138 -13.06 3.53 3.32
CA GLU A 138 -12.49 4.32 4.41
C GLU A 138 -11.03 4.75 4.13
N TYR A 139 -10.21 3.86 3.57
CA TYR A 139 -8.85 4.21 3.16
C TYR A 139 -8.84 5.30 2.09
N PHE A 140 -9.68 5.17 1.06
CA PHE A 140 -9.75 6.16 -0.01
C PHE A 140 -10.37 7.47 0.47
N ASP A 141 -11.35 7.40 1.35
CA ASP A 141 -11.92 8.57 1.97
C ASP A 141 -10.87 9.34 2.79
N TYR A 142 -10.12 8.67 3.67
CA TYR A 142 -9.00 9.27 4.40
C TYR A 142 -7.99 9.90 3.44
N THR A 143 -7.55 9.14 2.42
CA THR A 143 -6.55 9.58 1.44
C THR A 143 -7.02 10.84 0.71
N SER A 144 -8.27 10.85 0.25
CA SER A 144 -8.84 11.99 -0.48
C SER A 144 -8.92 13.25 0.39
N ARG A 145 -9.20 13.12 1.70
CA ARG A 145 -9.28 14.27 2.63
C ARG A 145 -7.91 14.78 3.04
N THR A 146 -6.98 13.87 3.30
CA THR A 146 -5.63 14.20 3.80
C THR A 146 -4.76 14.82 2.71
N TYR A 147 -4.82 14.28 1.49
CA TYR A 147 -3.93 14.65 0.39
C TYR A 147 -4.60 15.53 -0.67
N ARG A 148 -5.57 16.38 -0.29
CA ARG A 148 -6.33 17.27 -1.22
C ARG A 148 -5.46 18.15 -2.10
N LYS A 149 -4.26 18.55 -1.64
CA LYS A 149 -3.35 19.42 -2.38
C LYS A 149 -2.61 18.68 -3.50
N ASP A 150 -2.39 17.38 -3.36
CA ASP A 150 -1.86 16.55 -4.43
C ASP A 150 -3.03 16.11 -5.32
N LYS A 151 -3.22 16.81 -6.44
CA LYS A 151 -4.33 16.54 -7.36
C LYS A 151 -4.35 15.10 -7.85
N LYS A 152 -3.17 14.50 -8.10
CA LYS A 152 -3.07 13.13 -8.64
C LYS A 152 -3.55 12.12 -7.60
N ILE A 153 -3.07 12.22 -6.37
CA ILE A 153 -3.49 11.34 -5.28
C ILE A 153 -4.97 11.57 -4.93
N HIS A 154 -5.39 12.83 -4.84
CA HIS A 154 -6.75 13.20 -4.51
C HIS A 154 -7.77 12.62 -5.50
N LEU A 155 -7.55 12.82 -6.81
CA LEU A 155 -8.40 12.25 -7.86
C LEU A 155 -8.37 10.72 -7.87
N ASN A 156 -7.19 10.12 -7.67
CA ASN A 156 -7.07 8.67 -7.61
C ASN A 156 -7.91 8.09 -6.47
N ALA A 157 -7.81 8.68 -5.28
CA ALA A 157 -8.56 8.26 -4.11
C ALA A 157 -10.08 8.44 -4.31
N LEU A 158 -10.54 9.56 -4.86
CA LEU A 158 -11.97 9.76 -5.14
C LEU A 158 -12.51 8.75 -6.16
N ASN A 159 -11.78 8.48 -7.24
CA ASN A 159 -12.17 7.48 -8.24
C ASN A 159 -12.33 6.10 -7.59
N TRP A 160 -11.33 5.66 -6.82
CA TRP A 160 -11.42 4.38 -6.13
C TRP A 160 -12.47 4.34 -5.03
N LYS A 161 -12.71 5.44 -4.31
CA LYS A 161 -13.81 5.56 -3.35
C LYS A 161 -15.16 5.33 -4.03
N ALA A 162 -15.39 5.94 -5.19
CA ALA A 162 -16.62 5.74 -5.94
C ALA A 162 -16.80 4.28 -6.35
N ARG A 163 -15.74 3.62 -6.86
CA ARG A 163 -15.76 2.19 -7.22
C ARG A 163 -16.12 1.31 -6.02
N SER A 164 -15.50 1.54 -4.86
CA SER A 164 -15.81 0.79 -3.64
C SER A 164 -17.27 0.99 -3.19
N LEU A 165 -17.80 2.21 -3.29
CA LEU A 165 -19.20 2.51 -2.98
C LEU A 165 -20.18 1.80 -3.92
N MET A 166 -19.86 1.68 -5.21
CA MET A 166 -20.66 0.92 -6.17
C MET A 166 -20.72 -0.56 -5.80
N GLN A 167 -19.60 -1.16 -5.38
CA GLN A 167 -19.57 -2.55 -4.92
C GLN A 167 -20.37 -2.78 -3.63
N LEU A 168 -20.55 -1.73 -2.82
CA LEU A 168 -21.44 -1.73 -1.65
C LEU A 168 -22.91 -1.44 -2.02
N SER A 169 -23.24 -1.35 -3.31
CA SER A 169 -24.55 -0.88 -3.80
C SER A 169 -24.98 0.50 -3.28
N ASN A 170 -24.04 1.32 -2.79
CA ASN A 170 -24.29 2.69 -2.37
C ASN A 170 -24.11 3.67 -3.54
N TYR A 171 -24.96 3.51 -4.55
CA TYR A 171 -24.89 4.28 -5.80
C TYR A 171 -25.12 5.78 -5.59
N LYS A 172 -25.92 6.15 -4.57
CA LYS A 172 -26.22 7.56 -4.25
C LYS A 172 -24.96 8.32 -3.84
N ASP A 173 -24.15 7.73 -2.96
CA ASP A 173 -22.92 8.40 -2.53
C ASP A 173 -21.80 8.25 -3.56
N ALA A 174 -21.76 7.13 -4.31
CA ALA A 174 -20.86 6.98 -5.44
C ALA A 174 -21.05 8.10 -6.47
N ALA A 175 -22.30 8.41 -6.84
CA ALA A 175 -22.62 9.48 -7.78
C ALA A 175 -22.10 10.84 -7.32
N LYS A 176 -22.31 11.21 -6.05
CA LYS A 176 -21.78 12.49 -5.51
C LYS A 176 -20.26 12.57 -5.56
N VAL A 177 -19.58 11.45 -5.31
CA VAL A 177 -18.11 11.38 -5.41
C VAL A 177 -17.68 11.58 -6.87
N LEU A 178 -18.36 10.96 -7.83
CA LEU A 178 -18.09 11.12 -9.25
C LEU A 178 -18.37 12.54 -9.75
N ASP A 179 -19.43 13.19 -9.28
CA ASP A 179 -19.70 14.61 -9.59
C ASP A 179 -18.53 15.50 -9.14
N THR A 180 -17.98 15.20 -7.96
CA THR A 180 -16.78 15.89 -7.45
C THR A 180 -15.57 15.62 -8.34
N VAL A 181 -15.37 14.38 -8.79
CA VAL A 181 -14.27 14.02 -9.71
C VAL A 181 -14.40 14.75 -11.03
N TYR A 182 -15.61 14.78 -11.62
CA TYR A 182 -15.88 15.48 -12.87
C TYR A 182 -15.53 16.96 -12.76
N PHE A 183 -15.99 17.64 -11.71
CA PHE A 183 -15.67 19.05 -11.46
C PHE A 183 -14.16 19.33 -11.28
N LEU A 184 -13.39 18.35 -10.79
CA LEU A 184 -11.95 18.51 -10.57
C LEU A 184 -11.10 18.21 -11.83
N LEU A 185 -11.69 17.60 -12.85
CA LEU A 185 -11.03 17.31 -14.15
C LEU A 185 -11.11 18.51 -15.11
N ASP A 186 -12.15 19.34 -14.98
CA ASP A 186 -12.32 20.62 -15.67
C ASP A 186 -11.36 21.72 -15.12
#